data_AF-A0A2N2FY75-F1
#
_entry.id   AF-A0A2N2FY75-F1
#
_cell.length_a   1.000
_cell.length_b   1.000
_cell.length_c   1.000
_cell.angle_alpha   90.00
_cell.angle_beta   90.00
_cell.angle_gamma   90.00
#
_symmetry.space_group_name_H-M   'P 1'
#
loop_
_entity.id
_entity.type
_entity.pdbx_description
1 polymer ?
#
loop_
_entity_poly.entity_id
_entity_poly.type
_entity_poly.pdbx_seq_one_letter_code
_entity_poly.pdbx_strand_id
1 'polypeptide(L)'
;MKRTRLSAFLLAAAFAAMTPLSALAAGTPVCTDITNTASLTYAVGGVTQPVENGTATPFEVASKVNLTVITADAAPGVSVVPGTGTLQAVLEFTVTNIGNTVQDYILTPVTKANGTYTVWAANDSVDTFNASGVVVVVESGDAVGYDVLDVATYIDELAPDTSRTVYIVATGTPAIAVALANGSKAVYALNANTAAGGTAAALGAETTNASTYNGPGCTAAVPVVLADTAAGTGPEDGNLDGADSAYSVFVVSSADISVNKVATTLWDPINYTTTPKAIPGAIVQYVVTITNDAGAPSSATLTSIGDTLIASLLMDADLLTDFSTPATPAAESAAGSGFKASVTGSRIGNAGSGLAGGNVAKYYTTTSDADGVELSGQAITATLATLLPAEASYTVGELKPGEVFTLTFNVIIQ
;
A
#
# COMPACT_ATOMS: atom_id res chain seq x y z
N MET A 1 -81.23 54.83 0.27
CA MET A 1 -79.85 54.88 0.84
C MET A 1 -79.21 53.52 0.61
N LYS A 2 -78.33 53.38 -0.39
CA LYS A 2 -76.85 53.34 -0.22
C LYS A 2 -76.38 52.30 0.80
N ARG A 3 -75.86 51.14 0.34
CA ARG A 3 -74.42 50.82 0.33
C ARG A 3 -74.13 49.34 -0.04
N THR A 4 -73.32 49.21 -1.09
CA THR A 4 -72.47 48.08 -1.51
C THR A 4 -71.55 47.59 -0.39
N ARG A 5 -71.24 46.28 -0.35
CA ARG A 5 -69.89 45.75 -0.05
C ARG A 5 -69.60 44.42 -0.76
N LEU A 6 -68.47 44.45 -1.47
CA LEU A 6 -67.62 43.38 -2.00
C LEU A 6 -67.34 42.28 -0.96
N SER A 7 -67.25 41.02 -1.39
CA SER A 7 -66.39 40.00 -0.75
C SER A 7 -65.98 38.97 -1.79
N ALA A 8 -64.67 38.91 -2.04
CA ALA A 8 -64.01 38.06 -3.02
C ALA A 8 -63.99 36.59 -2.57
N PHE A 9 -64.28 35.68 -3.50
CA PHE A 9 -63.99 34.25 -3.31
C PHE A 9 -62.50 34.01 -3.60
N LEU A 10 -61.76 33.63 -2.55
CA LEU A 10 -60.40 33.10 -2.66
C LEU A 10 -60.43 31.76 -3.41
N LEU A 11 -59.74 31.70 -4.54
CA LEU A 11 -59.33 30.46 -5.18
C LEU A 11 -58.02 30.03 -4.49
N ALA A 12 -58.10 29.08 -3.57
CA ALA A 12 -56.92 28.48 -2.93
C ALA A 12 -56.25 27.54 -3.94
N ALA A 13 -55.18 28.03 -4.59
CA ALA A 13 -54.25 27.18 -5.31
C ALA A 13 -53.46 26.34 -4.31
N ALA A 14 -53.76 25.03 -4.25
CA ALA A 14 -52.92 24.05 -3.58
C ALA A 14 -51.65 23.84 -4.44
N PHE A 15 -50.65 24.70 -4.23
CA PHE A 15 -49.31 24.47 -4.76
C PHE A 15 -48.61 23.48 -3.82
N ALA A 16 -48.64 22.20 -4.17
CA ALA A 16 -47.84 21.20 -3.49
C ALA A 16 -46.37 21.58 -3.67
N ALA A 17 -45.69 21.86 -2.57
CA ALA A 17 -44.25 22.08 -2.53
C ALA A 17 -43.53 20.77 -2.90
N MET A 18 -43.18 20.62 -4.18
CA MET A 18 -42.13 19.69 -4.58
C MET A 18 -40.80 20.31 -4.18
N THR A 19 -40.27 19.90 -3.03
CA THR A 19 -38.86 20.06 -2.73
C THR A 19 -38.07 19.18 -3.70
N PRO A 20 -37.06 19.70 -4.43
CA PRO A 20 -36.18 18.84 -5.20
C PRO A 20 -35.38 17.97 -4.22
N LEU A 21 -35.76 16.69 -4.12
CA LEU A 21 -34.83 15.68 -3.67
C LEU A 21 -33.77 15.57 -4.76
N SER A 22 -32.61 16.20 -4.53
CA SER A 22 -31.39 15.78 -5.22
C SER A 22 -31.00 14.42 -4.67
N ALA A 23 -31.74 13.38 -5.07
CA ALA A 23 -31.28 12.01 -5.00
C ALA A 23 -30.58 11.74 -6.32
N LEU A 24 -29.30 11.32 -6.28
CA LEU A 24 -28.75 10.58 -7.41
C LEU A 24 -29.66 9.36 -7.56
N ALA A 25 -30.52 9.41 -8.57
CA ALA A 25 -31.42 8.32 -8.85
C ALA A 25 -30.61 7.28 -9.61
N ALA A 26 -30.46 6.10 -9.00
CA ALA A 26 -30.46 4.86 -9.76
C ALA A 26 -31.50 5.02 -10.87
N GLY A 27 -31.09 4.77 -12.11
CA GLY A 27 -32.01 4.84 -13.23
C GLY A 27 -33.26 4.00 -12.95
N THR A 28 -34.27 4.08 -13.81
CA THR A 28 -35.46 3.24 -13.64
C THR A 28 -35.02 1.76 -13.57
N PRO A 29 -35.36 1.02 -12.49
CA PRO A 29 -34.93 -0.36 -12.34
C PRO A 29 -35.38 -1.22 -13.52
N VAL A 30 -34.60 -2.25 -13.84
CA VAL A 30 -34.98 -3.24 -14.85
C VAL A 30 -36.37 -3.83 -14.54
N CYS A 31 -37.13 -4.21 -15.57
CA CYS A 31 -38.47 -4.77 -15.45
C CYS A 31 -39.52 -3.82 -14.85
N THR A 32 -39.25 -2.52 -14.74
CA THR A 32 -40.28 -1.55 -14.35
C THR A 32 -41.27 -1.35 -15.50
N ASP A 33 -42.55 -1.58 -15.24
CA ASP A 33 -43.63 -1.29 -16.18
C ASP A 33 -43.79 0.22 -16.43
N ILE A 34 -43.73 0.63 -17.69
CA ILE A 34 -44.03 1.97 -18.15
C ILE A 34 -45.27 1.90 -19.04
N THR A 35 -46.36 2.53 -18.58
CA THR A 35 -47.63 2.59 -19.32
C THR A 35 -47.94 4.02 -19.74
N ASN A 36 -48.27 4.21 -21.01
CA ASN A 36 -48.76 5.50 -21.52
C ASN A 36 -50.16 5.33 -22.12
N THR A 37 -51.00 6.37 -22.01
CA THR A 37 -52.35 6.42 -22.59
C THR A 37 -52.55 7.77 -23.27
N ALA A 38 -52.88 7.76 -24.56
CA ALA A 38 -53.27 8.98 -25.28
C ALA A 38 -54.72 9.35 -24.97
N SER A 39 -55.04 10.65 -24.88
CA SER A 39 -56.42 11.13 -24.74
C SER A 39 -56.77 12.13 -25.83
N LEU A 40 -58.02 12.12 -26.26
CA LEU A 40 -58.57 12.99 -27.29
C LEU A 40 -59.71 13.82 -26.71
N THR A 41 -59.54 15.14 -26.72
CA THR A 41 -60.63 16.10 -26.57
C THR A 41 -61.11 16.52 -27.95
N TYR A 42 -62.41 16.47 -28.18
CA TYR A 42 -63.01 16.87 -29.45
C TYR A 42 -64.37 17.55 -29.24
N ALA A 43 -64.85 18.26 -30.25
CA ALA A 43 -66.15 18.91 -30.23
C ALA A 43 -66.91 18.62 -31.51
N VAL A 44 -68.24 18.51 -31.42
CA VAL A 44 -69.13 18.30 -32.56
C VAL A 44 -70.06 19.51 -32.65
N GLY A 45 -69.98 20.26 -33.76
CA GLY A 45 -70.77 21.48 -33.96
C GLY A 45 -70.50 22.58 -32.91
N GLY A 46 -69.30 22.63 -32.33
CA GLY A 46 -68.93 23.59 -31.28
C GLY A 46 -69.28 23.15 -29.85
N VAL A 47 -69.90 21.98 -29.67
CA VAL A 47 -70.17 21.41 -28.34
C VAL A 47 -69.08 20.38 -27.98
N THR A 48 -68.32 20.67 -26.93
CA THR A 48 -67.29 19.77 -26.38
C THR A 48 -67.89 18.41 -26.03
N GLN A 49 -67.25 17.34 -26.50
CA GLN A 49 -67.60 15.97 -26.18
C GLN A 49 -66.82 15.48 -24.95
N PRO A 50 -67.26 14.37 -24.32
CA PRO A 50 -66.46 13.69 -23.32
C PRO A 50 -65.06 13.33 -23.86
N VAL A 51 -64.06 13.30 -22.97
CA VAL A 51 -62.70 12.88 -23.32
C VAL A 51 -62.71 11.40 -23.69
N GLU A 52 -62.19 11.08 -24.87
CA GLU A 52 -61.94 9.69 -25.26
C GLU A 52 -60.51 9.32 -24.87
N ASN A 53 -60.34 8.19 -24.20
CA ASN A 53 -59.04 7.65 -23.86
C ASN A 53 -58.70 6.49 -24.80
N GLY A 54 -57.47 6.48 -25.31
CA GLY A 54 -56.93 5.39 -26.10
C GLY A 54 -56.62 4.15 -25.27
N THR A 55 -56.00 3.16 -25.90
CA THR A 55 -55.53 1.95 -25.23
C THR A 55 -54.28 2.25 -24.41
N ALA A 56 -54.23 1.75 -23.16
CA ALA A 56 -53.01 1.76 -22.36
C ALA A 56 -51.95 0.86 -23.01
N THR A 57 -50.79 1.42 -23.34
CA THR A 57 -49.69 0.70 -23.99
C THR A 57 -48.52 0.57 -23.02
N PRO A 58 -48.31 -0.62 -22.42
CA PRO A 58 -47.17 -0.88 -21.54
C PRO A 58 -45.92 -1.30 -22.33
N PHE A 59 -44.76 -0.95 -21.79
CA PHE A 59 -43.46 -1.55 -22.10
C PHE A 59 -42.62 -1.57 -20.82
N GLU A 60 -41.59 -2.41 -20.77
CA GLU A 60 -40.74 -2.54 -19.58
C GLU A 60 -39.37 -1.87 -19.78
N VAL A 61 -38.69 -1.59 -18.69
CA VAL A 61 -37.32 -1.08 -18.72
C VAL A 61 -36.33 -2.24 -18.90
N ALA A 62 -35.47 -2.13 -19.91
CA ALA A 62 -34.39 -3.08 -20.17
C ALA A 62 -33.27 -3.04 -19.12
N SER A 63 -32.44 -4.07 -19.09
CA SER A 63 -31.23 -4.11 -18.28
C SER A 63 -30.13 -3.27 -18.94
N LYS A 64 -29.60 -2.30 -18.20
CA LYS A 64 -28.37 -1.57 -18.50
C LYS A 64 -27.26 -2.19 -17.67
N VAL A 65 -26.27 -2.74 -18.36
CA VAL A 65 -25.01 -3.21 -17.78
C VAL A 65 -23.97 -2.12 -17.96
N ASN A 66 -23.43 -1.64 -16.85
CA ASN A 66 -22.34 -0.69 -16.83
C ASN A 66 -21.70 -0.73 -15.44
N LEU A 67 -20.39 -0.58 -15.38
CA LEU A 67 -19.58 -0.66 -14.18
C LEU A 67 -18.42 0.33 -14.26
N THR A 68 -17.81 0.60 -13.12
CA THR A 68 -16.48 1.21 -13.08
C THR A 68 -15.56 0.42 -12.16
N VAL A 69 -14.31 0.22 -12.57
CA VAL A 69 -13.22 -0.27 -11.74
C VAL A 69 -12.20 0.86 -11.60
N ILE A 70 -11.86 1.21 -10.36
CA ILE A 70 -10.83 2.21 -10.07
C ILE A 70 -9.85 1.67 -9.04
N THR A 71 -8.58 2.00 -9.18
CA THR A 71 -7.62 1.78 -8.07
C THR A 71 -7.97 2.71 -6.92
N ALA A 72 -7.97 2.18 -5.71
CA ALA A 72 -8.08 2.96 -4.48
C ALA A 72 -6.69 3.36 -3.94
N ASP A 73 -5.62 2.78 -4.49
CA ASP A 73 -4.25 3.10 -4.12
C ASP A 73 -3.84 4.51 -4.58
N ALA A 74 -3.00 5.14 -3.78
CA ALA A 74 -2.44 6.45 -4.10
C ALA A 74 -1.12 6.33 -4.86
N ALA A 75 -0.83 7.31 -5.72
CA ALA A 75 0.47 7.43 -6.35
C ALA A 75 1.59 7.59 -5.30
N PRO A 76 2.79 6.99 -5.50
CA PRO A 76 3.25 6.29 -6.70
C PRO A 76 2.92 4.78 -6.77
N GLY A 77 2.10 4.27 -5.84
CA GLY A 77 1.77 2.85 -5.68
C GLY A 77 2.01 2.33 -4.27
N VAL A 78 1.73 1.04 -4.07
CA VAL A 78 1.84 0.38 -2.77
C VAL A 78 3.30 0.01 -2.52
N SER A 79 3.86 0.54 -1.43
CA SER A 79 5.23 0.26 -1.00
C SER A 79 5.37 -1.18 -0.49
N VAL A 80 6.28 -1.95 -1.07
CA VAL A 80 6.56 -3.33 -0.66
C VAL A 80 8.04 -3.54 -0.36
N VAL A 81 8.34 -4.37 0.66
CA VAL A 81 9.70 -4.71 1.05
C VAL A 81 10.06 -6.11 0.52
N PRO A 82 11.21 -6.30 -0.16
CA PRO A 82 11.67 -7.60 -0.64
C PRO A 82 11.79 -8.65 0.47
N GLY A 83 11.46 -9.90 0.17
CA GLY A 83 11.56 -11.01 1.11
C GLY A 83 10.51 -11.03 2.21
N THR A 84 9.55 -10.10 2.22
CA THR A 84 8.45 -10.10 3.20
C THR A 84 7.41 -11.17 2.90
N GLY A 85 6.67 -11.53 3.97
CA GLY A 85 5.47 -12.36 3.89
C GLY A 85 4.28 -11.61 3.29
N THR A 86 3.14 -12.28 3.28
CA THR A 86 1.95 -11.96 2.49
C THR A 86 1.21 -10.67 2.87
N LEU A 87 1.37 -10.16 4.10
CA LEU A 87 0.55 -9.05 4.62
C LEU A 87 0.95 -7.65 4.10
N GLN A 88 2.07 -7.52 3.38
CA GLN A 88 2.55 -6.23 2.87
C GLN A 88 2.40 -6.05 1.36
N ALA A 89 1.76 -7.00 0.67
CA ALA A 89 1.63 -6.98 -0.79
C ALA A 89 0.16 -7.12 -1.19
N VAL A 90 -0.60 -6.03 -0.96
CA VAL A 90 -2.03 -5.89 -1.28
C VAL A 90 -2.21 -4.66 -2.17
N LEU A 91 -2.95 -4.79 -3.27
CA LEU A 91 -3.44 -3.67 -4.08
C LEU A 91 -4.94 -3.56 -3.90
N GLU A 92 -5.45 -2.34 -3.79
CA GLU A 92 -6.86 -2.08 -3.50
C GLU A 92 -7.58 -1.44 -4.70
N PHE A 93 -8.78 -1.93 -4.98
CA PHE A 93 -9.65 -1.47 -6.05
C PHE A 93 -11.07 -1.27 -5.55
N THR A 94 -11.80 -0.37 -6.19
CA THR A 94 -13.24 -0.19 -6.00
C THR A 94 -13.96 -0.56 -7.30
N VAL A 95 -14.89 -1.52 -7.21
CA VAL A 95 -15.82 -1.88 -8.29
C VAL A 95 -17.17 -1.27 -7.97
N THR A 96 -17.75 -0.54 -8.91
CA THR A 96 -19.06 0.12 -8.74
C THR A 96 -20.02 -0.32 -9.84
N ASN A 97 -21.23 -0.72 -9.47
CA ASN A 97 -22.30 -0.99 -10.42
C ASN A 97 -23.00 0.33 -10.77
N ILE A 98 -22.86 0.82 -12.00
CA ILE A 98 -23.55 2.02 -12.52
C ILE A 98 -24.64 1.66 -13.57
N GLY A 99 -25.07 0.40 -13.54
CA GLY A 99 -26.22 -0.14 -14.24
C GLY A 99 -27.54 0.17 -13.54
N ASN A 100 -28.60 -0.54 -13.91
CA ASN A 100 -29.95 -0.38 -13.32
C ASN A 100 -30.54 -1.68 -12.75
N THR A 101 -29.72 -2.70 -12.58
CA THR A 101 -30.09 -3.97 -11.95
C THR A 101 -28.99 -4.45 -11.03
N VAL A 102 -29.35 -5.32 -10.09
CA VAL A 102 -28.38 -6.07 -9.30
C VAL A 102 -27.56 -6.97 -10.23
N GLN A 103 -26.24 -7.00 -10.04
CA GLN A 103 -25.27 -7.74 -10.86
C GLN A 103 -24.21 -8.39 -9.98
N ASP A 104 -23.66 -9.47 -10.49
CA ASP A 104 -22.45 -10.08 -9.97
C ASP A 104 -21.25 -9.60 -10.79
N TYR A 105 -20.03 -9.79 -10.27
CA TYR A 105 -18.81 -9.50 -11.03
C TYR A 105 -17.80 -10.63 -10.89
N ILE A 106 -17.38 -11.17 -12.04
CA ILE A 106 -16.27 -12.10 -12.17
C ILE A 106 -14.98 -11.28 -12.08
N LEU A 107 -14.11 -11.62 -11.14
CA LEU A 107 -12.88 -10.86 -10.89
C LEU A 107 -11.66 -11.65 -11.36
N THR A 108 -10.80 -11.01 -12.13
CA THR A 108 -9.55 -11.63 -12.61
C THR A 108 -8.36 -10.69 -12.34
N PRO A 109 -7.37 -11.10 -11.53
CA PRO A 109 -6.12 -10.38 -11.43
C PRO A 109 -5.25 -10.69 -12.65
N VAL A 110 -4.82 -9.65 -13.37
CA VAL A 110 -3.99 -9.80 -14.57
C VAL A 110 -2.59 -9.29 -14.27
N THR A 111 -1.63 -10.21 -14.26
CA THR A 111 -0.21 -9.88 -14.16
C THR A 111 0.26 -9.22 -15.46
N LYS A 112 1.01 -8.13 -15.35
CA LYS A 112 1.60 -7.47 -16.50
C LYS A 112 3.06 -7.89 -16.65
N ALA A 113 3.52 -8.05 -17.88
CA ALA A 113 4.85 -8.57 -18.15
C ALA A 113 5.74 -7.47 -18.72
N ASN A 114 6.75 -7.04 -17.94
CA ASN A 114 7.93 -6.29 -18.41
C ASN A 114 7.62 -5.19 -19.45
N GLY A 115 6.65 -4.33 -19.15
CA GLY A 115 6.16 -3.26 -20.02
C GLY A 115 6.03 -1.93 -19.29
N THR A 116 5.74 -0.87 -20.06
CA THR A 116 5.42 0.44 -19.51
C THR A 116 3.92 0.63 -19.50
N TYR A 117 3.37 0.95 -18.34
CA TYR A 117 1.95 1.11 -18.08
C TYR A 117 1.68 2.49 -17.47
N THR A 118 0.45 2.97 -17.67
CA THR A 118 -0.04 4.23 -17.13
C THR A 118 -1.04 3.92 -16.03
N VAL A 119 -0.66 4.15 -14.78
CA VAL A 119 -1.53 3.86 -13.62
C VAL A 119 -2.29 5.12 -13.19
N TRP A 120 -1.59 6.23 -12.96
CA TRP A 120 -2.19 7.54 -12.65
C TRP A 120 -1.87 8.60 -13.70
N ALA A 121 -0.65 8.60 -14.24
CA ALA A 121 -0.19 9.56 -15.24
C ALA A 121 0.63 8.88 -16.35
N ALA A 122 0.70 9.52 -17.52
CA ALA A 122 1.27 8.92 -18.72
C ALA A 122 2.66 8.32 -18.49
N ASN A 123 2.76 6.99 -18.69
CA ASN A 123 3.99 6.19 -18.62
C ASN A 123 4.68 6.18 -17.25
N ASP A 124 3.93 6.18 -16.16
CA ASP A 124 4.47 6.28 -14.79
C ASP A 124 5.03 4.97 -14.21
N SER A 125 4.79 3.82 -14.85
CA SER A 125 5.08 2.52 -14.24
C SER A 125 5.72 1.54 -15.22
N VAL A 126 7.04 1.35 -15.10
CA VAL A 126 7.78 0.30 -15.82
C VAL A 126 7.81 -0.95 -14.95
N ASP A 127 7.13 -1.99 -15.41
CA ASP A 127 7.13 -3.30 -14.77
C ASP A 127 8.50 -3.98 -14.92
N THR A 128 9.09 -4.38 -13.79
CA THR A 128 10.41 -5.00 -13.74
C THR A 128 10.43 -6.35 -13.02
N PHE A 129 9.35 -6.72 -12.33
CA PHE A 129 9.23 -8.00 -11.62
C PHE A 129 7.77 -8.41 -11.45
N ASN A 130 7.56 -9.67 -11.07
CA ASN A 130 6.25 -10.19 -10.67
C ASN A 130 6.29 -10.73 -9.24
N ALA A 131 5.18 -10.53 -8.52
CA ALA A 131 4.94 -11.08 -7.20
C ALA A 131 4.47 -12.53 -7.31
N SER A 132 4.62 -13.31 -6.25
CA SER A 132 4.28 -14.73 -6.22
C SER A 132 2.93 -14.97 -5.54
N GLY A 133 2.19 -15.99 -6.00
CA GLY A 133 0.92 -16.41 -5.40
C GLY A 133 -0.18 -15.36 -5.49
N VAL A 134 -0.31 -14.67 -6.63
CA VAL A 134 -1.28 -13.59 -6.81
C VAL A 134 -2.70 -14.14 -6.87
N VAL A 135 -3.59 -13.63 -6.02
CA VAL A 135 -5.01 -13.96 -5.96
C VAL A 135 -5.85 -12.68 -5.91
N VAL A 136 -7.14 -12.82 -6.18
CA VAL A 136 -8.13 -11.75 -5.98
C VAL A 136 -9.10 -12.16 -4.88
N VAL A 137 -9.43 -11.22 -4.00
CA VAL A 137 -10.41 -11.41 -2.92
C VAL A 137 -11.28 -10.17 -2.76
N VAL A 138 -12.49 -10.32 -2.23
CA VAL A 138 -13.45 -9.23 -1.98
C VAL A 138 -13.55 -8.95 -0.50
N GLU A 139 -13.57 -7.66 -0.14
CA GLU A 139 -13.76 -7.19 1.24
C GLU A 139 -15.09 -7.70 1.82
N SER A 140 -14.98 -8.41 2.95
CA SER A 140 -16.10 -9.00 3.69
C SER A 140 -16.87 -7.99 4.55
N GLY A 141 -16.22 -6.91 4.97
CA GLY A 141 -16.71 -5.91 5.92
C GLY A 141 -16.49 -6.29 7.39
N ASP A 142 -15.77 -7.39 7.66
CA ASP A 142 -15.46 -7.85 9.01
C ASP A 142 -14.37 -6.98 9.69
N ALA A 143 -13.47 -6.41 8.90
CA ALA A 143 -12.42 -5.50 9.32
C ALA A 143 -12.35 -4.27 8.39
N VAL A 144 -11.50 -3.31 8.75
CA VAL A 144 -11.19 -2.18 7.86
C VAL A 144 -9.95 -2.55 7.06
N GLY A 145 -10.10 -2.67 5.74
CA GLY A 145 -9.02 -3.07 4.85
C GLY A 145 -8.86 -4.59 4.80
N TYR A 146 -7.99 -5.05 3.90
CA TYR A 146 -7.76 -6.48 3.68
C TYR A 146 -7.52 -7.26 4.97
N ASP A 147 -8.30 -8.31 5.14
CA ASP A 147 -8.15 -9.33 6.18
C ASP A 147 -8.04 -10.73 5.56
N VAL A 148 -7.39 -11.64 6.27
CA VAL A 148 -7.21 -13.04 5.82
C VAL A 148 -8.54 -13.82 5.71
N LEU A 149 -9.62 -13.31 6.29
CA LEU A 149 -10.97 -13.83 6.16
C LEU A 149 -11.67 -13.38 4.87
N ASP A 150 -11.10 -12.43 4.13
CA ASP A 150 -11.57 -12.07 2.79
C ASP A 150 -11.24 -13.22 1.82
N VAL A 151 -12.24 -14.05 1.53
CA VAL A 151 -12.08 -15.27 0.73
C VAL A 151 -12.95 -15.33 -0.52
N ALA A 152 -13.91 -14.40 -0.66
CA ALA A 152 -14.77 -14.35 -1.83
C ALA A 152 -13.96 -13.91 -3.05
N THR A 153 -14.07 -14.63 -4.17
CA THR A 153 -13.29 -14.36 -5.40
C THR A 153 -14.11 -13.68 -6.50
N TYR A 154 -15.35 -13.31 -6.19
CA TYR A 154 -16.29 -12.61 -7.06
C TYR A 154 -17.19 -11.73 -6.20
N ILE A 155 -17.76 -10.69 -6.80
CA ILE A 155 -18.78 -9.88 -6.13
C ILE A 155 -20.13 -10.51 -6.40
N ASP A 156 -20.90 -10.73 -5.34
CA ASP A 156 -22.23 -11.32 -5.35
C ASP A 156 -23.28 -10.24 -5.02
N GLU A 157 -24.31 -10.12 -5.85
CA GLU A 157 -25.48 -9.27 -5.63
C GLU A 157 -25.16 -7.78 -5.40
N LEU A 158 -24.33 -7.16 -6.25
CA LEU A 158 -24.05 -5.73 -6.14
C LEU A 158 -25.21 -4.90 -6.68
N ALA A 159 -25.86 -4.15 -5.79
CA ALA A 159 -26.96 -3.28 -6.15
C ALA A 159 -26.52 -2.09 -7.05
N PRO A 160 -27.43 -1.52 -7.85
CA PRO A 160 -27.17 -0.30 -8.59
C PRO A 160 -26.67 0.85 -7.70
N ASP A 161 -25.72 1.63 -8.22
CA ASP A 161 -25.05 2.75 -7.56
C ASP A 161 -24.38 2.41 -6.22
N THR A 162 -24.00 1.14 -6.05
CA THR A 162 -23.21 0.69 -4.90
C THR A 162 -21.85 0.16 -5.34
N SER A 163 -20.91 0.23 -4.40
CA SER A 163 -19.51 -0.15 -4.62
C SER A 163 -19.08 -1.26 -3.67
N ARG A 164 -18.07 -2.02 -4.10
CA ARG A 164 -17.35 -3.00 -3.29
C ARG A 164 -15.86 -2.82 -3.45
N THR A 165 -15.15 -3.04 -2.34
CA THR A 165 -13.69 -3.08 -2.33
C THR A 165 -13.21 -4.47 -2.69
N VAL A 166 -12.19 -4.52 -3.55
CA VAL A 166 -11.57 -5.73 -4.06
C VAL A 166 -10.06 -5.61 -3.89
N TYR A 167 -9.42 -6.70 -3.50
CA TYR A 167 -7.99 -6.78 -3.28
C TYR A 167 -7.32 -7.72 -4.29
N ILE A 168 -6.18 -7.29 -4.83
CA ILE A 168 -5.20 -8.21 -5.41
C ILE A 168 -4.12 -8.45 -4.35
N VAL A 169 -3.94 -9.71 -3.96
CA VAL A 169 -3.05 -10.08 -2.85
C VAL A 169 -1.97 -11.03 -3.35
N ALA A 170 -0.71 -10.74 -3.05
CA ALA A 170 0.38 -11.67 -3.29
C ALA A 170 0.59 -12.57 -2.06
N THR A 171 0.25 -13.85 -2.22
CA THR A 171 0.24 -14.84 -1.12
C THR A 171 1.48 -15.76 -1.09
N GLY A 172 2.43 -15.57 -2.01
CA GLY A 172 3.65 -16.35 -2.06
C GLY A 172 4.53 -16.19 -0.80
N THR A 173 5.48 -17.11 -0.62
CA THR A 173 6.43 -17.06 0.51
C THR A 173 7.87 -17.25 -0.01
N PRO A 174 8.61 -16.14 -0.27
CA PRO A 174 8.20 -14.75 -0.11
C PRO A 174 7.25 -14.28 -1.23
N ALA A 175 6.41 -13.30 -0.92
CA ALA A 175 5.47 -12.72 -1.89
C ALA A 175 6.22 -11.85 -2.90
N ILE A 176 7.19 -11.08 -2.40
CA ILE A 176 8.11 -10.25 -3.17
C ILE A 176 9.50 -10.88 -3.10
N ALA A 177 10.10 -11.20 -4.25
CA ALA A 177 11.41 -11.83 -4.31
C ALA A 177 12.47 -11.02 -3.56
N VAL A 178 13.43 -11.71 -2.94
CA VAL A 178 14.60 -11.07 -2.30
C VAL A 178 15.50 -10.40 -3.34
N ALA A 179 16.31 -9.44 -2.90
CA ALA A 179 17.33 -8.76 -3.72
C ALA A 179 16.79 -7.93 -4.91
N LEU A 180 15.54 -7.48 -4.87
CA LEU A 180 15.04 -6.46 -5.78
C LEU A 180 15.57 -5.08 -5.40
N ALA A 181 15.95 -4.29 -6.40
CA ALA A 181 16.42 -2.92 -6.19
C ALA A 181 15.25 -1.98 -5.84
N ASN A 182 15.53 -0.96 -5.02
CA ASN A 182 14.58 0.12 -4.74
C ASN A 182 14.05 0.75 -6.04
N GLY A 183 12.76 1.02 -6.08
CA GLY A 183 12.06 1.56 -7.25
C GLY A 183 11.67 0.52 -8.31
N SER A 184 12.03 -0.76 -8.13
CA SER A 184 11.46 -1.84 -8.97
C SER A 184 9.94 -1.87 -8.83
N LYS A 185 9.21 -2.14 -9.91
CA LYS A 185 7.74 -2.13 -9.90
C LYS A 185 7.15 -3.43 -10.44
N ALA A 186 6.00 -3.83 -9.89
CA ALA A 186 5.17 -4.92 -10.42
C ALA A 186 3.75 -4.40 -10.62
N VAL A 187 3.29 -4.38 -11.86
CA VAL A 187 2.01 -3.80 -12.27
C VAL A 187 0.98 -4.91 -12.45
N TYR A 188 -0.21 -4.68 -11.90
CA TYR A 188 -1.35 -5.58 -12.05
C TYR A 188 -2.56 -4.80 -12.53
N ALA A 189 -3.41 -5.45 -13.32
CA ALA A 189 -4.77 -4.96 -13.53
C ALA A 189 -5.77 -5.83 -12.77
N LEU A 190 -6.78 -5.20 -12.18
CA LEU A 190 -8.01 -5.89 -11.83
C LEU A 190 -8.96 -5.76 -13.03
N ASN A 191 -9.38 -6.91 -13.56
CA ASN A 191 -10.44 -6.97 -14.57
C ASN A 191 -11.72 -7.49 -13.91
N ALA A 192 -12.84 -6.77 -14.11
CA ALA A 192 -14.15 -7.18 -13.64
C ALA A 192 -15.10 -7.36 -14.83
N ASN A 193 -15.63 -8.58 -15.02
CA ASN A 193 -16.66 -8.87 -16.02
C ASN A 193 -18.02 -8.98 -15.34
N THR A 194 -19.04 -8.33 -15.91
CA THR A 194 -20.40 -8.40 -15.38
C THR A 194 -20.99 -9.81 -15.53
N ALA A 195 -21.55 -10.34 -14.46
CA ALA A 195 -22.34 -11.57 -14.44
C ALA A 195 -23.77 -11.31 -13.94
N ALA A 196 -24.69 -12.19 -14.32
CA ALA A 196 -26.10 -12.04 -13.98
C ALA A 196 -26.35 -12.29 -12.49
N GLY A 197 -26.83 -11.28 -11.76
CA GLY A 197 -27.28 -11.47 -10.37
C GLY A 197 -28.66 -12.14 -10.25
N GLY A 198 -29.16 -12.23 -9.03
CA GLY A 198 -30.49 -12.70 -8.66
C GLY A 198 -30.52 -13.98 -7.81
N THR A 199 -29.36 -14.56 -7.46
CA THR A 199 -29.24 -15.69 -6.52
C THR A 199 -28.10 -15.44 -5.54
N ALA A 200 -28.44 -15.15 -4.29
CA ALA A 200 -27.44 -14.96 -3.24
C ALA A 200 -26.50 -16.17 -3.08
N ALA A 201 -25.22 -15.87 -2.84
CA ALA A 201 -24.12 -16.80 -2.69
C ALA A 201 -23.87 -17.68 -3.92
N ALA A 202 -24.17 -17.17 -5.13
CA ALA A 202 -23.97 -17.90 -6.37
C ALA A 202 -23.66 -16.95 -7.52
N LEU A 203 -22.45 -17.09 -8.07
CA LEU A 203 -22.06 -16.38 -9.28
C LEU A 203 -22.92 -16.80 -10.48
N GLY A 204 -23.56 -15.82 -11.11
CA GLY A 204 -24.26 -16.02 -12.38
C GLY A 204 -23.35 -16.23 -13.60
N ALA A 205 -23.99 -16.44 -14.75
CA ALA A 205 -23.28 -16.48 -16.02
C ALA A 205 -22.83 -15.07 -16.44
N GLU A 206 -21.71 -14.98 -17.15
CA GLU A 206 -21.25 -13.73 -17.76
C GLU A 206 -22.36 -13.11 -18.64
N THR A 207 -22.57 -11.82 -18.47
CA THR A 207 -23.68 -11.11 -19.11
C THR A 207 -23.29 -10.68 -20.50
N THR A 208 -24.01 -11.16 -21.50
CA THR A 208 -23.84 -10.73 -22.90
C THR A 208 -24.96 -9.82 -23.34
N ASN A 209 -24.69 -8.94 -24.31
CA ASN A 209 -25.73 -8.16 -24.98
C ASN A 209 -26.83 -9.09 -25.54
N ALA A 210 -28.10 -8.82 -25.23
CA ALA A 210 -29.22 -9.69 -25.58
C ALA A 210 -30.40 -8.87 -26.13
N SER A 211 -30.85 -9.19 -27.35
CA SER A 211 -31.75 -8.32 -28.13
C SER A 211 -33.13 -8.90 -28.42
N THR A 212 -33.70 -9.76 -27.59
CA THR A 212 -34.98 -10.39 -27.91
C THR A 212 -36.10 -10.00 -26.95
N TYR A 213 -36.74 -8.88 -27.30
CA TYR A 213 -38.13 -8.51 -27.00
C TYR A 213 -38.43 -7.82 -25.66
N ASN A 214 -39.06 -6.65 -25.75
CA ASN A 214 -39.45 -5.76 -24.64
C ASN A 214 -40.98 -5.72 -24.47
N GLY A 215 -41.63 -6.89 -24.50
CA GLY A 215 -43.04 -7.01 -24.20
C GLY A 215 -43.27 -7.19 -22.70
N PRO A 216 -44.48 -6.89 -22.20
CA PRO A 216 -44.76 -6.90 -20.76
C PRO A 216 -44.60 -8.29 -20.13
N GLY A 217 -44.04 -8.30 -18.91
CA GLY A 217 -44.05 -9.39 -17.95
C GLY A 217 -42.69 -9.88 -17.46
N CYS A 218 -41.55 -9.39 -17.96
CA CYS A 218 -40.20 -9.96 -17.72
C CYS A 218 -40.15 -11.51 -17.64
N THR A 219 -41.06 -12.15 -18.36
CA THR A 219 -41.27 -13.60 -18.37
C THR A 219 -40.62 -14.24 -19.58
N ALA A 220 -40.34 -13.43 -20.61
CA ALA A 220 -39.37 -13.69 -21.65
C ALA A 220 -38.01 -13.07 -21.24
N ALA A 221 -36.91 -13.55 -21.83
CA ALA A 221 -35.57 -13.04 -21.53
C ALA A 221 -35.51 -11.50 -21.55
N VAL A 222 -35.00 -10.90 -20.47
CA VAL A 222 -34.88 -9.45 -20.33
C VAL A 222 -33.88 -8.92 -21.39
N PRO A 223 -34.22 -7.87 -22.15
CA PRO A 223 -33.25 -7.23 -23.03
C PRO A 223 -32.08 -6.66 -22.21
N VAL A 224 -30.87 -6.92 -22.67
CA VAL A 224 -29.64 -6.45 -22.01
C VAL A 224 -28.91 -5.54 -22.98
N VAL A 225 -28.53 -4.37 -22.50
CA VAL A 225 -27.65 -3.43 -23.19
C VAL A 225 -26.38 -3.27 -22.38
N LEU A 226 -25.25 -3.62 -22.99
CA LEU A 226 -23.92 -3.29 -22.49
C LEU A 226 -23.66 -1.80 -22.80
N ALA A 227 -23.34 -1.02 -21.78
CA ALA A 227 -23.25 0.44 -21.84
C ALA A 227 -21.97 0.98 -21.20
N ASP A 228 -21.04 0.09 -20.85
CA ASP A 228 -19.66 0.40 -20.53
C ASP A 228 -18.93 1.04 -21.74
N THR A 229 -17.80 1.65 -21.45
CA THR A 229 -16.92 2.25 -22.45
C THR A 229 -15.50 1.91 -22.06
N ALA A 230 -14.61 1.77 -23.05
CA ALA A 230 -13.16 1.67 -22.87
C ALA A 230 -12.57 2.91 -22.17
N ALA A 231 -12.81 3.04 -20.87
CA ALA A 231 -12.52 4.16 -20.01
C ALA A 231 -11.69 3.74 -18.79
N GLY A 232 -11.62 2.45 -18.51
CA GLY A 232 -10.67 1.83 -17.62
C GLY A 232 -9.24 2.21 -17.96
N THR A 233 -8.38 2.17 -16.94
CA THR A 233 -6.94 2.35 -17.15
C THR A 233 -6.29 1.07 -17.66
N GLY A 234 -6.90 -0.09 -17.41
CA GLY A 234 -6.44 -1.38 -17.90
C GLY A 234 -6.85 -1.66 -19.36
N PRO A 235 -6.04 -2.38 -20.15
CA PRO A 235 -6.30 -2.72 -21.54
C PRO A 235 -7.29 -3.88 -21.69
N GLU A 236 -7.77 -4.44 -20.58
CA GLU A 236 -8.78 -5.50 -20.56
C GLU A 236 -10.21 -4.95 -20.79
N ASP A 237 -10.38 -3.63 -20.77
CA ASP A 237 -11.65 -2.94 -21.02
C ASP A 237 -11.81 -2.59 -22.51
N GLY A 238 -12.76 -3.24 -23.17
CA GLY A 238 -13.23 -2.92 -24.52
C GLY A 238 -14.59 -2.22 -24.49
N ASN A 239 -14.93 -1.49 -25.56
CA ASN A 239 -16.25 -0.84 -25.62
C ASN A 239 -17.38 -1.87 -25.71
N LEU A 240 -18.38 -1.72 -24.82
CA LEU A 240 -19.64 -2.46 -24.84
C LEU A 240 -19.44 -3.96 -24.66
N ASP A 241 -18.50 -4.36 -23.80
CA ASP A 241 -18.20 -5.77 -23.50
C ASP A 241 -18.63 -6.20 -22.10
N GLY A 242 -19.22 -5.28 -21.31
CA GLY A 242 -19.68 -5.55 -19.97
C GLY A 242 -18.55 -5.69 -18.94
N ALA A 243 -17.34 -5.25 -19.27
CA ALA A 243 -16.18 -5.26 -18.40
C ALA A 243 -15.67 -3.83 -18.13
N ASP A 244 -14.89 -3.70 -17.06
CA ASP A 244 -14.00 -2.56 -16.85
C ASP A 244 -12.76 -3.05 -16.09
N SER A 245 -11.66 -2.33 -16.22
CA SER A 245 -10.40 -2.69 -15.61
C SER A 245 -9.58 -1.49 -15.17
N ALA A 246 -8.85 -1.65 -14.06
CA ALA A 246 -7.92 -0.65 -13.58
C ALA A 246 -6.56 -1.23 -13.24
N TYR A 247 -5.53 -0.42 -13.44
CA TYR A 247 -4.18 -0.72 -12.99
C TYR A 247 -3.95 -0.32 -11.54
N SER A 248 -3.10 -1.09 -10.85
CA SER A 248 -2.37 -0.65 -9.66
C SER A 248 -0.97 -1.29 -9.65
N VAL A 249 -0.10 -0.87 -8.73
CA VAL A 249 1.32 -1.22 -8.79
C VAL A 249 1.95 -1.34 -7.41
N PHE A 250 2.75 -2.39 -7.25
CA PHE A 250 3.70 -2.52 -6.14
C PHE A 250 5.00 -1.80 -6.48
N VAL A 251 5.56 -1.07 -5.52
CA VAL A 251 6.84 -0.37 -5.65
C VAL A 251 7.79 -0.86 -4.56
N VAL A 252 8.94 -1.40 -4.97
CA VAL A 252 9.95 -1.88 -4.05
C VAL A 252 10.56 -0.70 -3.29
N SER A 253 10.47 -0.77 -1.97
CA SER A 253 10.94 0.24 -1.03
C SER A 253 11.54 -0.48 0.17
N SER A 254 12.85 -0.34 0.34
CA SER A 254 13.67 -1.00 1.35
C SER A 254 14.72 -0.04 1.89
N ALA A 255 15.24 -0.31 3.09
CA ALA A 255 16.47 0.33 3.53
C ALA A 255 17.62 0.07 2.55
N ASP A 256 18.57 1.00 2.48
CA ASP A 256 19.79 0.89 1.67
C ASP A 256 21.00 0.88 2.59
N ILE A 257 21.47 -0.32 2.93
CA ILE A 257 22.45 -0.55 3.98
C ILE A 257 23.84 -0.81 3.38
N SER A 258 24.81 -0.02 3.83
CA SER A 258 26.23 -0.28 3.57
C SER A 258 26.99 -0.53 4.86
N VAL A 259 27.93 -1.47 4.81
CA VAL A 259 28.83 -1.79 5.92
C VAL A 259 30.26 -1.59 5.43
N ASN A 260 31.02 -0.79 6.17
CA ASN A 260 32.42 -0.51 5.86
C ASN A 260 33.27 -0.71 7.11
N LYS A 261 34.46 -1.30 6.96
CA LYS A 261 35.43 -1.51 8.04
C LYS A 261 36.78 -0.97 7.60
N VAL A 262 37.27 0.04 8.32
CA VAL A 262 38.55 0.71 8.03
C VAL A 262 39.54 0.39 9.14
N ALA A 263 40.82 0.27 8.79
CA ALA A 263 41.91 0.04 9.72
C ALA A 263 42.91 1.20 9.66
N THR A 264 43.28 1.75 10.81
CA THR A 264 44.29 2.81 10.92
C THR A 264 45.30 2.43 11.99
N THR A 265 46.59 2.39 11.65
CA THR A 265 47.63 2.21 12.66
C THR A 265 47.77 3.50 13.46
N LEU A 266 47.52 3.45 14.77
CA LEU A 266 47.62 4.62 15.65
C LEU A 266 49.04 4.79 16.19
N TRP A 267 49.71 3.68 16.48
CA TRP A 267 51.01 3.67 17.15
C TRP A 267 51.79 2.40 16.83
N ASP A 268 53.12 2.49 16.76
CA ASP A 268 53.99 1.33 16.77
C ASP A 268 55.22 1.48 17.68
N PRO A 269 55.85 0.37 18.12
CA PRO A 269 56.95 0.41 19.09
C PRO A 269 58.23 1.12 18.63
N ILE A 270 58.38 1.40 17.34
CA ILE A 270 59.59 1.96 16.74
C ILE A 270 59.36 3.41 16.32
N ASN A 271 58.29 3.69 15.58
CA ASN A 271 57.98 5.00 15.02
C ASN A 271 56.99 5.80 15.88
N TYR A 272 56.46 5.18 16.95
CA TYR A 272 55.47 5.77 17.85
C TYR A 272 54.26 6.29 17.06
N THR A 273 53.86 7.55 17.22
CA THR A 273 52.75 8.18 16.49
C THR A 273 53.17 8.83 15.16
N THR A 274 54.47 8.86 14.86
CA THR A 274 54.98 9.52 13.65
C THR A 274 55.04 8.50 12.52
N THR A 275 54.10 8.56 11.59
CA THR A 275 54.00 7.59 10.47
C THR A 275 54.04 6.14 10.93
N PRO A 276 53.14 5.74 11.85
CA PRO A 276 53.15 4.41 12.43
C PRO A 276 52.96 3.32 11.37
N LYS A 277 53.57 2.16 11.60
CA LYS A 277 53.52 0.99 10.73
C LYS A 277 52.87 -0.19 11.45
N ALA A 278 52.08 -0.97 10.73
CA ALA A 278 51.45 -2.19 11.22
C ALA A 278 52.48 -3.34 11.40
N ILE A 279 53.37 -3.19 12.39
CA ILE A 279 54.39 -4.17 12.80
C ILE A 279 53.96 -4.87 14.11
N PRO A 280 54.56 -6.01 14.49
CA PRO A 280 54.30 -6.61 15.80
C PRO A 280 54.48 -5.61 16.95
N GLY A 281 53.52 -5.59 17.87
CA GLY A 281 53.36 -4.63 18.96
C GLY A 281 52.62 -3.34 18.57
N ALA A 282 52.30 -3.11 17.30
CA ALA A 282 51.56 -1.92 16.88
C ALA A 282 50.09 -1.99 17.29
N ILE A 283 49.51 -0.82 17.58
CA ILE A 283 48.09 -0.65 17.89
C ILE A 283 47.38 -0.15 16.64
N VAL A 284 46.37 -0.90 16.21
CA VAL A 284 45.56 -0.63 15.03
C VAL A 284 44.11 -0.41 15.47
N GLN A 285 43.53 0.71 15.08
CA GLN A 285 42.12 1.00 15.27
C GLN A 285 41.31 0.46 14.10
N TYR A 286 40.28 -0.31 14.42
CA TYR A 286 39.21 -0.64 13.49
C TYR A 286 38.00 0.24 13.75
N VAL A 287 37.44 0.76 12.68
CA VAL A 287 36.16 1.49 12.68
C VAL A 287 35.22 0.77 11.73
N VAL A 288 34.16 0.19 12.28
CA VAL A 288 33.05 -0.42 11.54
C VAL A 288 31.93 0.60 11.48
N THR A 289 31.54 1.01 10.28
CA THR A 289 30.41 1.92 10.04
C THR A 289 29.31 1.19 9.28
N ILE A 290 28.10 1.29 9.78
CA ILE A 290 26.88 0.84 9.12
C ILE A 290 26.04 2.06 8.82
N THR A 291 25.75 2.30 7.55
CA THR A 291 24.98 3.45 7.10
C THR A 291 23.69 2.97 6.47
N ASN A 292 22.57 3.58 6.86
CA ASN A 292 21.36 3.58 6.04
C ASN A 292 21.36 4.86 5.21
N ASP A 293 21.40 4.75 3.88
CA ASP A 293 21.55 5.90 2.99
C ASP A 293 20.49 6.98 3.27
N ALA A 294 20.85 8.26 3.12
CA ALA A 294 19.93 9.36 3.37
C ALA A 294 18.73 9.38 2.40
N GLY A 295 18.89 8.82 1.20
CA GLY A 295 17.83 8.63 0.21
C GLY A 295 17.04 7.33 0.37
N ALA A 296 17.34 6.50 1.36
CA ALA A 296 16.61 5.25 1.56
C ALA A 296 15.15 5.53 1.93
N PRO A 297 14.18 4.81 1.32
CA PRO A 297 12.76 5.04 1.57
C PRO A 297 12.23 4.39 2.85
N SER A 298 13.04 3.61 3.58
CA SER A 298 12.62 2.89 4.79
C SER A 298 13.75 2.69 5.79
N SER A 299 13.41 2.49 7.07
CA SER A 299 14.36 2.13 8.11
C SER A 299 14.75 0.65 8.04
N ALA A 300 15.91 0.32 8.61
CA ALA A 300 16.36 -1.06 8.79
C ALA A 300 16.29 -1.46 10.26
N THR A 301 16.03 -2.73 10.54
CA THR A 301 16.18 -3.31 11.87
C THR A 301 17.43 -4.18 11.90
N LEU A 302 18.46 -3.72 12.60
CA LEU A 302 19.72 -4.41 12.77
C LEU A 302 19.64 -5.37 13.97
N THR A 303 20.27 -6.54 13.85
CA THR A 303 20.24 -7.57 14.91
C THR A 303 21.58 -7.69 15.62
N SER A 304 22.64 -8.01 14.89
CA SER A 304 24.00 -8.16 15.44
C SER A 304 25.08 -7.78 14.43
N ILE A 305 26.24 -7.38 14.95
CA ILE A 305 27.50 -7.30 14.21
C ILE A 305 28.40 -8.40 14.75
N GLY A 306 28.90 -9.25 13.86
CA GLY A 306 29.91 -10.25 14.17
C GLY A 306 31.23 -9.89 13.52
N ASP A 307 32.31 -9.93 14.30
CA ASP A 307 33.68 -9.75 13.82
C ASP A 307 34.59 -10.76 14.52
N THR A 308 35.48 -11.43 13.79
CA THR A 308 36.37 -12.45 14.38
C THR A 308 37.81 -12.05 14.15
N LEU A 309 38.51 -11.76 15.23
CA LEU A 309 39.92 -11.44 15.19
C LEU A 309 40.73 -12.70 14.83
N ILE A 310 41.70 -12.55 13.94
CA ILE A 310 42.66 -13.62 13.67
C ILE A 310 43.62 -13.79 14.85
N ALA A 311 44.27 -14.94 14.97
CA ALA A 311 45.13 -15.25 16.12
C ALA A 311 46.34 -14.30 16.30
N SER A 312 46.76 -13.60 15.25
CA SER A 312 47.83 -12.60 15.32
C SER A 312 47.37 -11.22 15.79
N LEU A 313 46.09 -11.08 16.16
CA LEU A 313 45.53 -9.85 16.71
C LEU A 313 45.04 -10.13 18.13
N LEU A 314 45.44 -9.28 19.06
CA LEU A 314 44.93 -9.24 20.41
C LEU A 314 44.01 -8.02 20.57
N MET A 315 42.88 -8.16 21.23
CA MET A 315 42.04 -7.00 21.56
C MET A 315 42.76 -6.07 22.54
N ASP A 316 42.69 -4.77 22.29
CA ASP A 316 43.08 -3.74 23.26
C ASP A 316 41.90 -3.50 24.22
N ALA A 317 42.07 -3.90 25.49
CA ALA A 317 41.01 -3.87 26.49
C ALA A 317 40.65 -2.47 26.99
N ASP A 318 41.48 -1.46 26.71
CA ASP A 318 41.34 -0.10 27.27
C ASP A 318 41.10 0.98 26.22
N LEU A 319 41.01 0.60 24.93
CA LEU A 319 40.82 1.52 23.80
C LEU A 319 41.81 2.71 23.88
N LEU A 320 43.10 2.41 23.74
CA LEU A 320 44.18 3.39 23.84
C LEU A 320 44.11 4.41 22.68
N THR A 321 44.08 5.70 23.01
CA THR A 321 43.95 6.77 21.99
C THR A 321 44.94 7.90 22.13
N ASP A 322 45.47 8.14 23.33
CA ASP A 322 46.51 9.13 23.56
C ASP A 322 47.87 8.47 23.75
N PHE A 323 48.76 8.71 22.80
CA PHE A 323 50.13 8.19 22.76
C PHE A 323 51.17 9.29 22.98
N SER A 324 50.77 10.44 23.54
CA SER A 324 51.62 11.61 23.77
C SER A 324 52.78 11.35 24.74
N THR A 325 52.69 10.30 25.56
CA THR A 325 53.81 9.79 26.36
C THR A 325 54.20 8.37 25.91
N PRO A 326 55.44 8.14 25.42
CA PRO A 326 55.86 6.85 24.86
C PRO A 326 55.79 5.65 25.82
N ALA A 327 55.69 5.89 27.13
CA ALA A 327 55.77 4.86 28.16
C ALA A 327 54.42 4.39 28.70
N THR A 328 53.36 5.19 28.54
CA THR A 328 52.01 4.87 29.06
C THR A 328 50.95 5.55 28.19
N PRO A 329 50.48 4.89 27.12
CA PRO A 329 49.32 5.37 26.39
C PRO A 329 48.12 5.51 27.33
N ALA A 330 47.33 6.56 27.19
CA ALA A 330 46.12 6.73 27.99
C ALA A 330 44.89 6.15 27.27
N ALA A 331 44.06 5.47 28.06
CA ALA A 331 42.76 4.96 27.66
C ALA A 331 41.82 6.11 27.26
N GLU A 332 40.98 5.89 26.24
CA GLU A 332 39.93 6.87 25.86
C GLU A 332 38.84 6.99 26.94
N SER A 333 38.66 5.94 27.76
CA SER A 333 37.63 5.88 28.79
C SER A 333 38.09 5.12 30.04
N ALA A 334 37.16 4.64 30.86
CA ALA A 334 37.49 3.86 32.06
C ALA A 334 38.21 2.54 31.69
N ALA A 335 39.03 2.03 32.60
CA ALA A 335 39.75 0.77 32.39
C ALA A 335 38.78 -0.38 32.11
N GLY A 336 39.13 -1.24 31.15
CA GLY A 336 38.35 -2.39 30.69
C GLY A 336 37.34 -2.10 29.57
N SER A 337 37.16 -0.83 29.19
CA SER A 337 36.26 -0.41 28.12
C SER A 337 36.97 -0.33 26.76
N GLY A 338 37.14 -1.48 26.12
CA GLY A 338 37.85 -1.62 24.83
C GLY A 338 37.03 -1.30 23.58
N PHE A 339 35.71 -1.11 23.73
CA PHE A 339 34.81 -0.79 22.62
C PHE A 339 34.19 0.59 22.79
N LYS A 340 34.01 1.29 21.67
CA LYS A 340 33.26 2.54 21.57
C LYS A 340 32.21 2.42 20.49
N ALA A 341 30.96 2.71 20.80
CA ALA A 341 29.90 2.79 19.80
C ALA A 341 29.23 4.17 19.79
N SER A 342 28.74 4.59 18.63
CA SER A 342 27.99 5.82 18.46
C SER A 342 26.97 5.70 17.32
N VAL A 343 25.96 6.56 17.35
CA VAL A 343 25.07 6.79 16.22
C VAL A 343 25.11 8.26 15.87
N THR A 344 25.24 8.56 14.58
CA THR A 344 25.11 9.93 14.05
C THR A 344 23.91 10.01 13.11
N GLY A 345 23.34 11.20 12.97
CA GLY A 345 22.12 11.44 12.20
C GLY A 345 21.03 12.10 13.03
N SER A 346 19.77 11.84 12.68
CA SER A 346 18.59 12.43 13.35
C SER A 346 18.12 11.67 14.59
N ARG A 347 18.84 10.62 15.03
CA ARG A 347 18.58 9.99 16.32
C ARG A 347 18.75 11.03 17.41
N ILE A 348 17.65 11.38 18.08
CA ILE A 348 17.60 12.20 19.29
C ILE A 348 17.13 11.27 20.41
N GLY A 349 17.94 11.09 21.43
CA GLY A 349 17.67 10.13 22.50
C GLY A 349 17.90 10.71 23.88
N ASN A 350 17.11 10.22 24.82
CA ASN A 350 17.15 10.60 26.22
C ASN A 350 18.31 9.85 26.89
N ALA A 351 19.17 10.55 27.64
CA ALA A 351 20.48 10.08 28.14
C ALA A 351 20.51 8.79 29.01
N GLY A 352 19.39 8.09 29.21
CA GLY A 352 19.22 7.02 30.20
C GLY A 352 19.26 5.56 29.72
N SER A 353 19.22 5.26 28.42
CA SER A 353 19.20 3.85 27.95
C SER A 353 19.70 3.76 26.49
N GLY A 354 20.73 2.95 26.21
CA GLY A 354 21.31 2.79 24.86
C GLY A 354 22.02 4.02 24.31
N LEU A 355 22.52 3.98 23.06
CA LEU A 355 23.16 5.11 22.37
C LEU A 355 22.16 6.27 22.17
N ALA A 356 21.84 6.98 23.25
CA ALA A 356 20.91 8.08 23.27
C ALA A 356 21.37 9.15 22.26
N GLY A 357 20.51 9.41 21.29
CA GLY A 357 20.73 10.31 20.19
C GLY A 357 21.23 11.71 20.60
N GLY A 358 22.30 12.13 19.93
CA GLY A 358 23.06 13.35 20.21
C GLY A 358 24.54 13.25 19.85
N ASN A 359 24.94 12.37 18.91
CA ASN A 359 26.34 12.04 18.64
C ASN A 359 27.14 11.65 19.90
N VAL A 360 26.48 11.10 20.93
CA VAL A 360 27.14 10.73 22.19
C VAL A 360 27.70 9.31 22.06
N ALA A 361 29.02 9.20 22.03
CA ALA A 361 29.69 7.91 22.10
C ALA A 361 29.48 7.26 23.47
N LYS A 362 29.25 5.95 23.47
CA LYS A 362 29.28 5.11 24.69
C LYS A 362 30.40 4.09 24.58
N TYR A 363 30.88 3.67 25.75
CA TYR A 363 31.98 2.74 25.91
C TYR A 363 31.48 1.45 26.55
N TYR A 364 31.99 0.33 26.07
CA TYR A 364 31.53 -1.02 26.42
C TYR A 364 32.73 -1.88 26.82
N THR A 365 32.51 -2.81 27.74
CA THR A 365 33.61 -3.60 28.30
C THR A 365 34.05 -4.70 27.33
N THR A 366 35.28 -5.19 27.48
CA THR A 366 35.75 -6.38 26.74
C THR A 366 35.34 -7.69 27.39
N THR A 367 34.77 -7.64 28.59
CA THR A 367 34.20 -8.80 29.26
C THR A 367 32.78 -9.01 28.80
N SER A 368 32.36 -10.26 28.59
CA SER A 368 30.94 -10.54 28.33
C SER A 368 30.12 -10.07 29.52
N ASP A 369 29.37 -9.00 29.30
CA ASP A 369 28.38 -8.47 30.19
C ASP A 369 27.11 -8.12 29.38
N ALA A 370 26.04 -7.71 30.05
CA ALA A 370 24.77 -7.43 29.38
C ALA A 370 24.74 -6.04 28.69
N ASP A 371 25.89 -5.38 28.48
CA ASP A 371 25.97 -4.02 27.93
C ASP A 371 25.75 -3.95 26.41
N GLY A 372 25.80 -5.11 25.73
CA GLY A 372 25.51 -5.24 24.31
C GLY A 372 26.72 -5.36 23.39
N VAL A 373 27.96 -5.30 23.91
CA VAL A 373 29.15 -5.69 23.14
C VAL A 373 29.95 -6.71 23.95
N GLU A 374 30.26 -7.85 23.34
CA GLU A 374 31.06 -8.88 24.01
C GLU A 374 32.22 -9.36 23.15
N LEU A 375 33.33 -9.69 23.83
CA LEU A 375 34.43 -10.47 23.26
C LEU A 375 34.43 -11.87 23.89
N SER A 376 34.21 -12.89 23.07
CA SER A 376 34.31 -14.30 23.47
C SER A 376 35.43 -14.97 22.69
N GLY A 377 36.57 -15.18 23.37
CA GLY A 377 37.80 -15.58 22.71
C GLY A 377 38.27 -14.48 21.75
N GLN A 378 38.15 -14.73 20.44
CA GLN A 378 38.47 -13.76 19.38
C GLN A 378 37.22 -13.19 18.69
N ALA A 379 36.03 -13.68 19.03
CA ALA A 379 34.78 -13.26 18.42
C ALA A 379 34.21 -12.04 19.16
N ILE A 380 34.08 -10.94 18.42
CA ILE A 380 33.40 -9.72 18.85
C ILE A 380 31.96 -9.82 18.36
N THR A 381 31.01 -9.69 19.29
CA THR A 381 29.59 -9.61 18.97
C THR A 381 29.01 -8.32 19.53
N ALA A 382 28.45 -7.48 18.67
CA ALA A 382 27.69 -6.31 19.07
C ALA A 382 26.20 -6.59 18.85
N THR A 383 25.40 -6.56 19.91
CA THR A 383 23.95 -6.84 19.90
C THR A 383 23.18 -5.54 19.77
N LEU A 384 22.59 -5.30 18.60
CA LEU A 384 21.97 -4.01 18.29
C LEU A 384 20.66 -3.79 19.05
N ALA A 385 20.03 -4.85 19.56
CA ALA A 385 18.88 -4.69 20.44
C ALA A 385 19.19 -3.92 21.73
N THR A 386 20.43 -4.05 22.24
CA THR A 386 20.90 -3.33 23.43
C THR A 386 21.50 -1.98 23.07
N LEU A 387 22.24 -1.92 21.96
CA LEU A 387 22.94 -0.70 21.52
C LEU A 387 21.99 0.35 20.93
N LEU A 388 20.93 -0.11 20.26
CA LEU A 388 19.83 0.67 19.68
C LEU A 388 18.51 0.23 20.32
N PRO A 389 18.26 0.55 21.60
CA PRO A 389 17.01 0.17 22.24
C PRO A 389 15.84 0.97 21.65
N ALA A 390 14.62 0.51 21.96
CA ALA A 390 13.43 1.29 21.64
C ALA A 390 13.44 2.63 22.38
N GLU A 391 13.24 3.71 21.65
CA GLU A 391 13.26 5.09 22.17
C GLU A 391 12.25 5.94 21.40
N ALA A 392 11.27 6.54 22.08
CA ALA A 392 10.28 7.48 21.51
C ALA A 392 9.64 7.07 20.17
N SER A 393 10.33 7.30 19.05
CA SER A 393 9.92 6.98 17.66
C SER A 393 10.76 5.88 16.99
N TYR A 394 11.63 5.19 17.74
CA TYR A 394 12.49 4.11 17.27
C TYR A 394 12.06 2.79 17.90
N THR A 395 12.01 1.76 17.08
CA THR A 395 11.92 0.37 17.49
C THR A 395 13.32 -0.20 17.80
N VAL A 396 13.35 -1.34 18.47
CA VAL A 396 14.61 -2.01 18.85
C VAL A 396 15.42 -2.35 17.60
N GLY A 397 16.71 -1.99 17.57
CA GLY A 397 17.61 -2.23 16.45
C GLY A 397 17.42 -1.28 15.26
N GLU A 398 16.50 -0.31 15.34
CA GLU A 398 16.14 0.53 14.20
C GLU A 398 17.23 1.54 13.84
N LEU A 399 17.59 1.56 12.56
CA LEU A 399 18.45 2.55 11.92
C LEU A 399 17.66 3.22 10.78
N LYS A 400 17.31 4.50 10.94
CA LYS A 400 16.52 5.25 9.96
C LYS A 400 17.37 5.75 8.79
N PRO A 401 16.73 6.13 7.65
CA PRO A 401 17.45 6.74 6.53
C PRO A 401 18.30 7.93 6.98
N GLY A 402 19.54 7.98 6.50
CA GLY A 402 20.52 9.02 6.81
C GLY A 402 21.26 8.84 8.14
N GLU A 403 21.02 7.75 8.86
CA GLU A 403 21.72 7.45 10.10
C GLU A 403 22.91 6.51 9.90
N VAL A 404 23.92 6.70 10.74
CA VAL A 404 25.14 5.89 10.73
C VAL A 404 25.41 5.35 12.12
N PHE A 405 25.47 4.03 12.26
CA PHE A 405 26.00 3.37 13.43
C PHE A 405 27.51 3.15 13.26
N THR A 406 28.29 3.48 14.29
CA THR A 406 29.74 3.28 14.29
C THR A 406 30.17 2.46 15.49
N LEU A 407 30.93 1.39 15.28
CA LEU A 407 31.64 0.63 16.30
C LEU A 407 33.15 0.78 16.09
N THR A 408 33.85 1.16 17.14
CA THR A 408 35.30 1.38 17.16
C THR A 408 35.93 0.50 18.21
N PHE A 409 37.03 -0.14 17.84
CA PHE A 409 37.88 -0.89 18.77
C PHE A 409 39.33 -0.90 18.28
N ASN A 410 40.24 -1.17 19.19
CA ASN A 410 41.66 -1.30 18.88
C ASN A 410 42.11 -2.75 19.00
N VAL A 411 43.13 -3.11 18.22
CA VAL A 411 43.84 -4.36 18.35
C VAL A 411 45.34 -4.13 18.40
N ILE A 412 46.04 -5.09 18.99
CA ILE A 412 47.50 -5.16 19.04
C ILE A 412 47.94 -6.29 18.13
N ILE A 413 48.88 -6.02 17.23
CA ILE A 413 49.51 -7.05 16.40
C ILE A 413 50.46 -7.87 17.28
N GLN A 414 50.29 -9.18 17.35
CA GLN A 414 51.18 -10.08 18.11
C GLN A 414 52.45 -10.47 17.36
#